data_AF-A0A250WQB0-F1
#
_entry.id   AF-A0A250WQB0-F1
#
_cell.length_a   1.000
_cell.length_b   1.000
_cell.length_c   1.000
_cell.angle_alpha   90.00
_cell.angle_beta   90.00
_cell.angle_gamma   90.00
#
_symmetry.space_group_name_H-M   'P 1'
#
loop_
_entity.id
_entity.type
_entity.pdbx_description
1 polymer ?
#
loop_
_entity_poly.entity_id
_entity_poly.type
_entity_poly.pdbx_seq_one_letter_code
_entity_poly.pdbx_strand_id
1 'polypeptide(L)'
;MDNAFIMQVQLVLEYCDCGSLRDLLQADVFKAVNGSLNYLAILDNAIDVSRDIVHLLRLNIVHADMKARNNVLLVRNPSEDQGVIAKVSDFGLSIKMELLETHVSNVFQGTTSHMAPEVLESGSLSKAADVRVS
;
A
#
# COMPACT_ATOMS: atom_id res chain seq x y z
N MET A 1 -43.76 10.34 5.90
CA MET A 1 -42.45 10.59 6.52
C MET A 1 -41.65 9.33 6.27
N ASP A 2 -40.78 9.35 5.28
CA ASP A 2 -40.00 8.18 4.89
C ASP A 2 -38.87 8.00 5.90
N ASN A 3 -38.99 6.96 6.73
CA ASN A 3 -37.89 6.51 7.57
C ASN A 3 -36.85 5.87 6.65
N ALA A 4 -35.94 6.69 6.12
CA ALA A 4 -34.75 6.21 5.45
C ALA A 4 -33.95 5.39 6.47
N PHE A 5 -33.91 4.07 6.28
CA PHE A 5 -33.01 3.20 7.01
C PHE A 5 -31.58 3.60 6.65
N ILE A 6 -30.87 4.25 7.58
CA ILE A 6 -29.44 4.52 7.44
C ILE A 6 -28.73 3.20 7.73
N MET A 7 -28.22 2.55 6.68
CA MET A 7 -27.32 1.41 6.83
C MET A 7 -25.89 1.94 6.97
N GLN A 8 -25.22 1.55 8.06
CA GLN A 8 -23.80 1.81 8.26
C GLN A 8 -23.01 0.56 7.87
N VAL A 9 -22.07 0.72 6.94
CA VAL A 9 -21.12 -0.34 6.57
C VAL A 9 -19.91 -0.25 7.50
N GLN A 10 -19.49 -1.38 8.06
CA GLN A 10 -18.27 -1.51 8.86
C GLN A 10 -17.36 -2.58 8.28
N LEU A 11 -16.05 -2.33 8.29
CA LEU A 11 -15.03 -3.29 7.89
C LEU A 11 -14.28 -3.75 9.14
N VAL A 12 -14.12 -5.07 9.29
CA VAL A 12 -13.31 -5.69 10.33
C VAL A 12 -12.09 -6.30 9.66
N LEU A 13 -10.91 -5.77 9.98
CA LEU A 13 -9.62 -6.15 9.41
C LEU A 13 -8.65 -6.54 10.53
N GLU A 14 -7.53 -7.14 10.16
CA GLU A 14 -6.45 -7.39 11.12
C GLU A 14 -5.89 -6.08 11.69
N TYR A 15 -5.52 -6.11 12.97
CA TYR A 15 -4.92 -4.96 13.65
C TYR A 15 -3.40 -5.04 13.58
N CYS A 16 -2.78 -4.05 12.95
CA CYS A 16 -1.32 -3.90 12.87
C CYS A 16 -0.82 -3.08 14.09
N ASP A 17 -0.20 -3.76 15.06
CA ASP A 17 0.15 -3.22 16.38
C ASP A 17 1.42 -2.37 16.40
N CYS A 18 2.19 -2.32 15.31
CA CYS A 18 3.42 -1.55 15.20
C CYS A 18 3.28 -0.24 14.41
N GLY A 19 2.04 0.17 14.08
CA GLY A 19 1.77 1.42 13.37
C GLY A 19 2.15 1.37 11.89
N SER A 20 2.35 2.55 11.29
CA SER A 20 2.71 2.67 9.87
C SER A 20 4.23 2.79 9.66
N LEU A 21 4.68 2.53 8.43
CA LEU A 21 6.08 2.75 8.05
C LEU A 21 6.52 4.20 8.26
N ARG A 22 5.61 5.17 8.11
CA ARG A 22 5.88 6.58 8.46
C ARG A 22 6.20 6.75 9.93
N ASP A 23 5.43 6.14 10.81
CA ASP A 23 5.63 6.26 12.25
C ASP A 23 7.02 5.73 12.63
N LEU A 24 7.42 4.61 12.02
CA LEU A 24 8.71 4.00 12.22
C LEU A 24 9.86 4.87 11.66
N LEU A 25 9.68 5.46 10.47
CA LEU A 25 10.64 6.41 9.88
C LEU A 25 10.81 7.68 10.73
N GLN A 26 9.73 8.18 11.34
CA GLN A 26 9.78 9.37 12.20
C GLN A 26 10.37 9.06 13.58
N ALA A 27 10.19 7.84 14.08
CA ALA A 27 10.74 7.38 15.34
C ALA A 27 12.22 6.95 15.26
N ASP A 28 12.89 7.17 14.11
CA ASP A 28 14.30 6.86 13.89
C ASP A 28 14.67 5.40 14.18
N VAL A 29 13.70 4.48 14.10
CA VAL A 29 13.88 3.05 14.45
C VAL A 29 14.86 2.35 13.51
N PHE A 30 14.98 2.84 12.27
CA PHE A 30 15.99 2.38 11.34
C PHE A 30 17.38 2.99 11.58
N LYS A 31 17.62 3.78 12.61
CA LYS A 31 18.97 4.23 12.96
C LYS A 31 19.59 3.26 13.95
N ALA A 32 20.72 2.68 13.58
CA ALA A 32 21.57 1.94 14.49
C ALA A 32 22.18 2.88 15.55
N VAL A 33 22.71 2.30 16.63
CA VAL A 33 23.29 3.03 17.78
C VAL A 33 24.40 4.00 17.38
N ASN A 34 25.09 3.72 16.27
CA ASN A 34 26.14 4.56 15.70
C ASN A 34 25.62 5.69 14.77
N GLY A 35 24.30 5.85 14.66
CA GLY A 35 23.64 6.81 13.76
C GLY A 35 23.57 6.36 12.29
N SER A 36 24.10 5.19 11.94
CA SER A 36 23.98 4.61 10.59
C SER A 36 22.59 4.01 10.37
N LEU A 37 22.16 3.90 9.11
CA LEU A 37 20.89 3.25 8.79
C LEU A 37 21.00 1.72 8.91
N ASN A 38 20.00 1.09 9.51
CA ASN A 38 19.79 -0.35 9.51
C ASN A 38 19.23 -0.78 8.15
N TYR A 39 20.14 -0.93 7.19
CA TYR A 39 19.80 -1.33 5.82
C TYR A 39 19.10 -2.68 5.74
N LEU A 40 19.40 -3.61 6.66
CA LEU A 40 18.73 -4.92 6.68
C LEU A 40 17.24 -4.74 6.94
N ALA A 41 16.89 -4.00 7.98
CA ALA A 41 15.49 -3.73 8.28
C ALA A 41 14.77 -2.98 7.15
N ILE A 42 15.43 -1.99 6.53
CA ILE A 42 14.86 -1.29 5.37
C ILE A 42 14.60 -2.25 4.21
N LEU A 43 15.55 -3.14 3.93
CA LEU A 43 15.45 -4.10 2.83
C LEU A 43 14.36 -5.14 3.08
N ASP A 44 14.25 -5.67 4.31
CA ASP A 44 13.21 -6.63 4.68
C ASP A 44 11.81 -6.03 4.47
N ASN A 45 11.60 -4.79 4.94
CA ASN A 45 10.34 -4.07 4.73
C ASN A 45 10.04 -3.86 3.23
N ALA A 46 11.05 -3.50 2.43
CA ALA A 46 10.89 -3.31 1.00
C ALA A 46 10.55 -4.63 0.27
N ILE A 47 11.13 -5.74 0.71
CA ILE A 47 10.85 -7.08 0.17
C ILE A 47 9.39 -7.46 0.46
N ASP A 48 8.92 -7.26 1.69
CA ASP A 48 7.54 -7.58 2.07
C ASP A 48 6.52 -6.76 1.28
N VAL A 49 6.72 -5.45 1.16
CA VAL A 49 5.86 -4.59 0.33
C VAL A 49 5.89 -5.04 -1.14
N SER A 50 7.05 -5.44 -1.65
CA SER A 50 7.18 -5.94 -3.03
C SER A 50 6.43 -7.26 -3.22
N ARG A 51 6.45 -8.16 -2.24
CA ARG A 51 5.69 -9.42 -2.28
C ARG A 51 4.18 -9.17 -2.32
N ASP A 52 3.70 -8.23 -1.53
CA ASP A 52 2.29 -7.82 -1.53
C ASP A 52 1.88 -7.22 -2.89
N ILE A 53 2.68 -6.31 -3.45
CA ILE A 53 2.41 -5.74 -4.79
C ILE A 53 2.37 -6.85 -5.84
N VAL A 54 3.33 -7.77 -5.84
CA VAL A 54 3.34 -8.93 -6.75
C VAL A 54 2.09 -9.80 -6.56
N HIS A 55 1.61 -9.96 -5.33
CA HIS A 55 0.38 -10.67 -5.04
C HIS A 55 -0.84 -9.98 -5.66
N LEU A 56 -0.99 -8.67 -5.49
CA LEU A 56 -2.08 -7.88 -6.10
C LEU A 56 -2.06 -7.97 -7.63
N LEU A 57 -0.87 -7.83 -8.23
CA LEU A 57 -0.68 -7.94 -9.67
C LEU A 57 -1.14 -9.30 -10.23
N ARG A 58 -0.87 -10.39 -9.51
CA ARG A 58 -1.32 -11.75 -9.85
C ARG A 58 -2.83 -11.92 -9.74
N LEU A 59 -3.49 -11.18 -8.85
CA LEU A 59 -4.94 -11.19 -8.67
C LEU A 59 -5.68 -10.24 -9.63
N ASN A 60 -4.96 -9.56 -10.53
CA ASN A 60 -5.49 -8.47 -11.37
C ASN A 60 -6.08 -7.32 -10.54
N ILE A 61 -5.48 -7.01 -9.39
CA ILE A 61 -5.89 -5.89 -8.56
C ILE A 61 -4.86 -4.77 -8.71
N VAL A 62 -5.34 -3.56 -9.02
CA VAL A 62 -4.56 -2.33 -8.98
C VAL A 62 -4.95 -1.58 -7.72
N HIS A 63 -3.98 -1.24 -6.87
CA HIS A 63 -4.22 -0.55 -5.61
C HIS A 63 -4.59 0.92 -5.83
N ALA A 64 -4.00 1.58 -6.83
CA ALA A 64 -4.33 2.93 -7.32
C ALA A 64 -4.03 4.12 -6.37
N ASP A 65 -3.52 3.87 -5.17
CA ASP A 65 -3.06 4.94 -4.25
C ASP A 65 -1.84 4.48 -3.43
N MET A 66 -0.98 3.64 -4.02
CA MET A 66 0.22 3.14 -3.36
C MET A 66 1.11 4.29 -2.85
N LYS A 67 1.19 4.45 -1.54
CA LYS A 67 2.13 5.35 -0.86
C LYS A 67 2.91 4.56 0.17
N ALA A 68 4.20 4.35 -0.08
CA ALA A 68 5.09 3.68 0.87
C ALA A 68 5.00 4.30 2.28
N ARG A 69 4.79 5.62 2.35
CA ARG A 69 4.71 6.34 3.63
C ARG A 69 3.47 5.98 4.45
N ASN A 70 2.28 5.89 3.86
CA ASN A 70 1.03 5.82 4.63
C ASN A 70 0.27 4.49 4.49
N ASN A 71 0.57 3.71 3.46
CA ASN A 71 -0.21 2.51 3.11
C ASN A 71 0.56 1.23 3.43
N VAL A 72 1.60 1.34 4.26
CA VAL A 72 2.38 0.20 4.76
C VAL A 72 2.25 0.20 6.26
N LEU A 73 1.60 -0.84 6.78
CA LEU A 73 1.43 -1.08 8.21
C LEU A 73 2.39 -2.18 8.67
N LEU A 74 2.74 -2.13 9.94
CA LEU A 74 3.68 -3.06 10.55
C LEU A 74 2.95 -3.90 11.60
N VAL A 75 3.17 -5.20 11.52
CA VAL A 75 2.66 -6.16 12.51
C VAL A 75 3.82 -6.90 13.13
N ARG A 76 3.76 -7.11 14.44
CA ARG A 76 4.78 -7.88 15.16
C ARG A 76 4.78 -9.33 14.68
N ASN A 77 5.95 -9.83 14.29
CA ASN A 77 6.15 -11.24 13.98
C ASN A 77 7.50 -11.72 14.56
N PRO A 78 7.49 -12.49 15.66
CA PRO A 78 8.70 -13.03 16.27
C PRO A 78 9.50 -13.99 15.39
N SER A 79 8.92 -14.48 14.29
CA SER A 79 9.59 -15.40 13.35
C SER A 79 10.48 -14.67 12.34
N GLU A 80 10.34 -13.35 12.20
CA GLU A 80 11.17 -12.53 11.32
C GLU A 80 12.40 -11.99 12.05
N ASP A 81 13.50 -11.81 11.33
CA ASP A 81 14.77 -11.33 11.89
C ASP A 81 14.65 -9.95 12.56
N GLN A 82 13.77 -9.08 12.04
CA GLN A 82 13.49 -7.76 12.61
C GLN A 82 12.31 -7.74 13.60
N GLY A 83 11.66 -8.89 13.81
CA GLY A 83 10.51 -9.02 14.71
C GLY A 83 9.21 -8.38 14.21
N VAL A 84 9.16 -7.94 12.95
CA VAL A 84 8.02 -7.27 12.30
C VAL A 84 7.86 -7.71 10.85
N ILE A 85 6.64 -7.67 10.33
CA ILE A 85 6.29 -7.81 8.90
C ILE A 85 5.63 -6.52 8.42
N ALA A 86 5.98 -6.08 7.21
CA ALA A 86 5.28 -5.01 6.51
C ALA A 86 4.10 -5.53 5.69
N LYS A 87 2.98 -4.81 5.73
CA LYS A 87 1.74 -5.16 5.02
C LYS A 87 1.16 -3.96 4.30
N VAL A 88 0.74 -4.14 3.06
CA VAL A 88 0.05 -3.10 2.29
C VAL A 88 -1.41 -2.95 2.77
N SER A 89 -1.87 -1.71 2.94
CA SER A 89 -3.19 -1.34 3.44
C SER A 89 -3.85 -0.25 2.59
N ASP A 90 -5.13 0.04 2.88
CA ASP A 90 -5.93 1.11 2.25
C ASP A 90 -6.37 0.82 0.80
N PHE A 91 -7.14 -0.25 0.64
CA PHE A 91 -7.71 -0.66 -0.64
C PHE A 91 -8.93 0.18 -1.09
N GLY A 92 -9.17 1.36 -0.49
CA GLY A 92 -10.37 2.16 -0.74
C GLY A 92 -10.50 2.67 -2.18
N LEU A 93 -9.37 2.77 -2.89
CA LEU A 93 -9.30 3.15 -4.30
C LEU A 93 -8.89 1.99 -5.22
N SER A 94 -8.80 0.77 -4.68
CA SER A 94 -8.34 -0.36 -5.47
C SER A 94 -9.39 -0.81 -6.49
N ILE A 95 -8.91 -1.22 -7.67
CA ILE A 95 -9.75 -1.67 -8.77
C ILE A 95 -9.30 -3.08 -9.18
N LYS A 96 -10.27 -4.00 -9.25
CA LYS A 96 -10.06 -5.32 -9.83
C LYS A 96 -10.34 -5.23 -11.33
N MET A 97 -9.34 -5.57 -12.13
CA MET A 97 -9.42 -5.65 -13.58
C MET A 97 -9.88 -7.04 -14.03
N GLU A 98 -10.56 -7.10 -15.16
CA GLU A 98 -10.84 -8.35 -15.86
C GLU A 98 -9.55 -8.95 -16.43
N LEU A 99 -9.52 -10.28 -16.61
CA LEU A 99 -8.29 -11.01 -16.95
C LEU A 99 -7.60 -10.53 -18.25
N LEU A 100 -8.39 -10.02 -19.20
CA LEU A 100 -7.92 -9.57 -20.51
C LEU A 100 -7.76 -8.04 -20.60
N GLU A 101 -8.12 -7.31 -19.55
CA GLU A 101 -7.96 -5.86 -19.54
C GLU A 101 -6.49 -5.47 -19.35
N THR A 102 -6.03 -4.54 -20.17
CA THR A 102 -4.67 -3.99 -20.08
C THR A 102 -4.62 -2.75 -19.20
N HIS A 103 -5.74 -2.02 -19.09
CA HIS A 103 -5.91 -0.82 -18.28
C HIS A 103 -7.40 -0.56 -18.03
N VAL A 104 -7.69 0.30 -17.07
CA VAL A 104 -9.01 0.87 -16.78
C VAL A 104 -8.98 2.34 -17.19
N SER A 105 -9.84 2.73 -18.13
CA SER A 105 -9.92 4.11 -18.61
C SER A 105 -10.79 5.00 -17.72
N ASN A 106 -10.64 6.32 -17.85
CA ASN A 106 -11.42 7.33 -17.12
C ASN A 106 -11.24 7.29 -15.58
N VAL A 107 -10.08 6.82 -15.11
CA VAL A 107 -9.74 6.77 -13.69
C VAL A 107 -8.72 7.87 -13.38
N PHE A 108 -9.13 8.88 -12.61
CA PHE A 108 -8.28 9.99 -12.17
C PHE A 108 -8.24 10.06 -10.64
N GLN A 109 -7.84 8.96 -10.00
CA GLN A 109 -7.83 8.81 -8.55
C GLN A 109 -6.48 8.37 -8.02
N GLY A 110 -6.28 8.60 -6.72
CA GLY A 110 -5.00 8.45 -6.04
C GLY A 110 -4.40 9.81 -5.68
N THR A 111 -3.12 9.83 -5.37
CA THR A 111 -2.45 11.06 -4.93
C THR A 111 -1.53 11.62 -5.99
N THR A 112 -1.79 12.87 -6.36
CA THR A 112 -1.17 13.55 -7.51
C THR A 112 0.36 13.45 -7.56
N SER A 113 1.05 13.48 -6.41
CA SER A 113 2.51 13.36 -6.35
C SER A 113 3.06 11.96 -6.63
N HIS A 114 2.22 10.91 -6.54
CA HIS A 114 2.60 9.50 -6.73
C HIS A 114 1.87 8.87 -7.94
N MET A 115 1.01 9.62 -8.64
CA MET A 115 0.33 9.12 -9.82
C MET A 115 1.31 8.92 -10.98
N ALA A 116 1.12 7.84 -11.72
CA ALA A 116 1.81 7.64 -12.98
C ALA A 116 1.34 8.66 -14.03
N PRO A 117 2.23 9.13 -14.95
CA PRO A 117 1.90 10.17 -15.91
C PRO A 117 0.71 9.79 -16.81
N GLU A 118 0.58 8.51 -17.18
CA GLU A 118 -0.55 8.02 -17.97
C GLU A 118 -1.91 8.14 -17.27
N VAL A 119 -1.93 8.05 -15.93
CA VAL A 119 -3.13 8.26 -15.11
C VAL A 119 -3.48 9.74 -15.09
N LEU A 120 -2.49 10.62 -14.97
CA LEU A 120 -2.69 12.08 -14.97
C LEU A 120 -3.14 12.61 -16.33
N GLU A 121 -2.56 12.11 -17.41
CA GLU A 121 -2.77 12.65 -18.77
C GLU A 121 -4.00 12.04 -19.46
N SER A 122 -4.22 10.74 -19.28
CA SER A 122 -5.21 9.98 -20.04
C SER A 122 -6.23 9.23 -19.18
N GLY A 123 -6.09 9.27 -17.85
CA GLY A 123 -6.94 8.50 -16.93
C GLY A 123 -6.82 7.00 -17.13
N SER A 124 -5.68 6.54 -17.67
CA SER A 124 -5.41 5.14 -17.98
C SER A 124 -4.70 4.49 -16.80
N LEU A 125 -5.46 3.84 -15.94
CA LEU A 125 -4.91 3.11 -14.80
C LEU A 125 -4.56 1.69 -15.21
N SER A 126 -3.28 1.35 -15.14
CA SER A 126 -2.80 -0.01 -15.39
C SER A 126 -2.08 -0.55 -14.16
N LYS A 127 -1.85 -1.86 -14.16
CA LYS A 127 -0.99 -2.53 -13.18
C LYS A 127 0.41 -1.91 -13.05
N ALA A 128 0.94 -1.34 -14.12
CA ALA A 128 2.26 -0.70 -14.10
C ALA A 128 2.27 0.58 -13.26
N ALA A 129 1.11 1.20 -13.04
CA ALA A 129 0.99 2.39 -12.20
C ALA A 129 1.38 2.11 -10.74
N ASP A 130 1.06 0.93 -10.20
CA ASP A 130 1.43 0.53 -8.84
C ASP A 130 2.92 0.18 -8.70
N VAL A 131 3.60 -0.17 -9.79
CA VAL A 131 5.05 -0.46 -9.78
C VAL A 131 5.86 0.84 -9.65
N ARG A 132 5.28 1.97 -10.05
CA ARG A 132 5.90 3.30 -9.94
C ARG A 132 5.79 3.83 -8.51
N VAL A 133 6.34 3.10 -7.53
CA VAL A 133 6.42 3.58 -6.15
C VAL A 133 7.51 4.66 -6.08
N SER A 134 7.13 5.90 -5.77
CA SER A 134 8.04 7.04 -5.47
C SER A 134 8.09 7.34 -3.98
#